data_AF-A0A4P9YTV8-F1
#
_entry.id   AF-A0A4P9YTV8-F1
#
_cell.length_a   1.000
_cell.length_b   1.000
_cell.length_c   1.000
_cell.angle_alpha   90.00
_cell.angle_beta   90.00
_cell.angle_gamma   90.00
#
_symmetry.space_group_name_H-M   'P 1'
#
loop_
_entity.id
_entity.type
_entity.pdbx_description
1 polymer ?
#
loop_
_entity_poly.entity_id
_entity_poly.type
_entity_poly.pdbx_seq_one_letter_code
_entity_poly.pdbx_strand_id
1 'polypeptide(L)'
;MDDEASYQATRPLLPPASSSSTSRSAAGADSSGRKPPASRSADEILSVPVSLRVRFSDGTEDLLLELPSRALIGRLRENIYRERPNFSGKYLRLIHHGRELPETKRIGELVPASGPTDIWIH
;
A
#
# COMPACT_ATOMS: atom_id res chain seq x y z
N MET A 1 -12.98 -0.34 -57.62
CA MET A 1 -12.03 -1.46 -57.71
C MET A 1 -10.65 -0.86 -57.47
N ASP A 2 -9.82 -1.61 -56.75
CA ASP A 2 -8.36 -1.42 -56.57
C ASP A 2 -7.99 -0.25 -55.63
N ASP A 3 -7.16 -0.36 -54.59
CA ASP A 3 -6.18 -1.35 -54.13
C ASP A 3 -5.94 -1.05 -52.63
N GLU A 4 -6.28 -1.92 -51.69
CA GLU A 4 -5.41 -2.92 -51.04
C GLU A 4 -4.20 -2.36 -50.25
N ALA A 5 -4.06 -2.90 -49.04
CA ALA A 5 -3.23 -2.45 -47.94
C ALA A 5 -1.72 -2.65 -48.16
N SER A 6 -0.89 -1.86 -47.47
CA SER A 6 0.43 -2.32 -47.04
C SER A 6 0.91 -1.63 -45.77
N TYR A 7 0.78 -2.37 -44.66
CA TYR A 7 1.46 -2.13 -43.40
C TYR A 7 2.94 -2.47 -43.58
N GLN A 8 3.85 -1.55 -43.29
CA GLN A 8 5.25 -1.91 -43.02
C GLN A 8 5.55 -1.74 -41.53
N ALA A 9 5.67 -2.90 -40.88
CA ALA A 9 6.15 -3.05 -39.53
C ALA A 9 7.68 -2.89 -39.49
N THR A 10 8.16 -1.84 -38.84
CA THR A 10 9.59 -1.65 -38.58
C THR A 10 10.04 -2.64 -37.50
N ARG A 11 10.75 -3.70 -37.90
CA ARG A 11 11.41 -4.66 -36.99
C ARG A 11 12.61 -3.98 -36.30
N PRO A 12 12.78 -4.10 -34.96
CA PRO A 12 14.02 -3.70 -34.31
C PRO A 12 15.13 -4.74 -34.56
N LEU A 13 16.32 -4.22 -34.85
CA LEU A 13 17.56 -4.97 -35.12
C LEU A 13 18.13 -5.57 -33.81
N LEU A 14 18.31 -6.89 -33.79
CA LEU A 14 19.08 -7.60 -32.74
C LEU A 14 20.58 -7.57 -33.10
N PRO A 15 21.50 -7.26 -32.17
CA PRO A 15 22.92 -7.47 -32.38
C PRO A 15 23.31 -8.96 -32.25
N PRO A 16 24.39 -9.40 -32.92
CA PRO A 16 24.76 -10.81 -33.03
C PRO A 16 25.33 -11.39 -31.73
N ALA A 17 25.15 -12.70 -31.58
CA ALA A 17 25.70 -13.51 -30.52
C ALA A 17 27.24 -13.60 -30.60
N SER A 18 27.91 -13.24 -29.51
CA SER A 18 29.33 -13.54 -29.31
C SER A 18 29.45 -14.78 -28.42
N SER A 19 29.85 -15.90 -29.00
CA SER A 19 30.43 -17.02 -28.28
C SER A 19 31.95 -16.92 -28.37
N SER A 20 32.65 -16.98 -27.23
CA SER A 20 34.03 -17.47 -27.14
C SER A 20 34.48 -17.66 -25.69
N SER A 21 35.48 -18.52 -25.52
CA SER A 21 35.63 -19.50 -24.46
C SER A 21 36.81 -19.20 -23.52
N THR A 22 36.71 -19.71 -22.28
CA THR A 22 37.77 -20.33 -21.44
C THR A 22 38.80 -19.49 -20.65
N SER A 23 38.81 -19.76 -19.32
CA SER A 23 39.91 -19.69 -18.32
C SER A 23 40.41 -18.30 -17.86
N ARG A 24 40.72 -17.98 -16.60
CA ARG A 24 41.28 -18.73 -15.45
C ARG A 24 41.14 -17.90 -14.15
N SER A 25 41.17 -18.54 -12.97
CA SER A 25 41.05 -17.99 -11.60
C SER A 25 42.04 -16.88 -11.22
N ALA A 26 41.64 -15.94 -10.34
CA ALA A 26 42.17 -15.82 -8.96
C ALA A 26 41.73 -14.52 -8.22
N ALA A 27 41.36 -14.71 -6.94
CA ALA A 27 41.65 -13.88 -5.77
C ALA A 27 41.17 -12.41 -5.71
N GLY A 28 40.26 -12.16 -4.77
CA GLY A 28 39.92 -10.82 -4.32
C GLY A 28 38.72 -10.82 -3.37
N ALA A 29 38.76 -11.65 -2.34
CA ALA A 29 37.84 -11.52 -1.22
C ALA A 29 38.20 -10.24 -0.45
N ASP A 30 37.53 -9.13 -0.76
CA ASP A 30 37.34 -8.04 0.20
C ASP A 30 35.94 -8.18 0.79
N SER A 31 35.90 -8.82 1.95
CA SER A 31 34.72 -9.04 2.76
C SER A 31 34.27 -7.73 3.41
N SER A 32 33.75 -6.80 2.62
CA SER A 32 32.78 -5.82 3.11
C SER A 32 31.38 -6.30 2.74
N GLY A 33 31.02 -7.47 3.28
CA GLY A 33 29.69 -8.05 3.26
C GLY A 33 28.72 -7.23 4.10
N ARG A 34 28.49 -5.95 3.74
CA ARG A 34 27.23 -5.30 4.10
C ARG A 34 26.16 -5.90 3.21
N LYS A 35 25.64 -7.03 3.69
CA LYS A 35 24.33 -7.56 3.30
C LYS A 35 23.39 -6.34 3.26
N PRO A 36 22.74 -6.01 2.12
CA PRO A 36 21.71 -4.98 2.12
C PRO A 36 20.74 -5.31 3.26
N PRO A 37 20.25 -4.32 4.03
CA PRO A 37 19.29 -4.59 5.10
C PRO A 37 18.18 -5.42 4.47
N ALA A 38 17.90 -6.58 5.10
CA ALA A 38 16.95 -7.54 4.57
C ALA A 38 15.70 -6.77 4.12
N SER A 39 15.38 -6.86 2.82
CA SER A 39 14.16 -6.28 2.28
C SER A 39 13.01 -6.82 3.12
N ARG A 40 12.44 -5.97 3.97
CA ARG A 40 11.23 -6.34 4.73
C ARG A 40 10.21 -6.83 3.73
N SER A 41 9.76 -8.06 3.91
CA SER A 41 8.75 -8.66 3.05
C SER A 41 7.52 -7.75 3.03
N ALA A 42 6.84 -7.62 1.89
CA ALA A 42 5.62 -6.82 1.78
C ALA A 42 4.57 -7.20 2.84
N ASP A 43 4.54 -8.46 3.24
CA ASP A 43 3.71 -9.00 4.32
C ASP A 43 4.04 -8.43 5.72
N GLU A 44 5.31 -8.12 5.99
CA GLU A 44 5.78 -7.54 7.25
C GLU A 44 5.39 -6.06 7.37
N ILE A 45 5.34 -5.34 6.25
CA ILE A 45 4.86 -3.95 6.18
C ILE A 45 3.33 -3.90 6.37
N LEU A 46 2.62 -4.92 5.87
CA LEU A 46 1.15 -5.07 5.95
C LEU A 46 0.65 -5.56 7.32
N SER A 47 1.54 -5.85 8.27
CA SER A 47 1.21 -6.26 9.63
C SER A 47 1.54 -5.21 10.69
N VAL A 48 2.14 -4.07 10.30
CA VAL A 48 2.35 -2.94 11.22
C VAL A 48 0.99 -2.39 11.64
N PRO A 49 0.70 -2.31 12.96
CA PRO A 49 -0.52 -1.67 13.41
C PRO A 49 -0.47 -0.17 13.15
N VAL A 50 -1.62 0.36 12.76
CA VAL A 50 -1.85 1.78 12.52
C VAL A 50 -2.69 2.31 13.66
N SER A 51 -2.18 3.33 14.33
CA SER A 51 -2.95 4.12 15.29
C SER A 51 -3.84 5.12 14.54
N LEU A 52 -5.14 5.10 14.84
CA LEU A 52 -6.16 5.93 14.23
C LEU A 52 -6.83 6.76 15.31
N ARG A 53 -7.01 8.06 15.06
CA ARG A 53 -7.80 8.96 15.89
C ARG A 53 -9.09 9.29 15.17
N VAL A 54 -10.19 8.73 15.64
CA VAL A 54 -11.52 8.95 15.10
C VAL A 54 -12.15 10.14 15.81
N ARG A 55 -12.49 11.17 15.04
CA ARG A 55 -13.04 12.44 15.52
C ARG A 55 -14.49 12.56 15.08
N PHE A 56 -15.37 12.88 16.01
CA PHE A 56 -16.81 12.95 15.75
C PHE A 56 -17.26 14.39 15.59
N SER A 57 -18.09 14.68 14.58
CA SER A 57 -18.59 16.03 14.33
C SER A 57 -19.59 16.53 15.38
N ASP A 58 -20.15 15.63 16.18
CA ASP A 58 -21.08 15.94 17.27
C ASP A 58 -20.39 16.46 18.55
N GLY A 59 -19.06 16.59 18.52
CA GLY A 59 -18.27 17.08 19.65
C GLY A 59 -18.07 16.05 20.76
N THR A 60 -18.45 14.78 20.53
CA THR A 60 -18.12 13.69 21.46
C THR A 60 -16.62 13.42 21.49
N GLU A 61 -16.17 12.79 22.58
CA GLU A 61 -14.76 12.46 22.76
C GLU A 61 -14.24 11.56 21.64
N ASP A 62 -13.08 11.97 21.12
CA ASP A 62 -12.36 11.22 20.10
C ASP A 62 -12.11 9.77 20.53
N LEU A 63 -12.22 8.85 19.57
CA LEU A 63 -11.99 7.44 19.79
C LEU A 63 -10.64 7.05 19.17
N LEU A 64 -9.74 6.55 20.00
CA LEU A 64 -8.45 6.01 19.54
C LEU A 64 -8.61 4.52 19.25
N LEU A 65 -8.27 4.11 18.02
CA LEU A 65 -8.30 2.72 17.59
C LEU A 65 -6.96 2.30 17.01
N GLU A 66 -6.60 1.04 17.22
CA GLU A 66 -5.42 0.45 16.61
C GLU A 66 -5.83 -0.73 15.75
N LEU A 67 -5.46 -0.69 14.48
CA LEU A 67 -5.85 -1.71 13.51
C LEU A 67 -4.67 -2.10 12.62
N PRO A 68 -4.56 -3.38 12.21
CA PRO A 68 -3.52 -3.81 11.27
C PRO A 68 -3.61 -3.03 9.97
N SER A 69 -2.48 -2.65 9.38
CA SER A 69 -2.45 -1.92 8.09
C SER A 69 -3.16 -2.68 6.96
N ARG A 70 -3.18 -4.02 6.97
CA ARG A 70 -3.96 -4.85 6.03
C ARG A 70 -5.48 -4.83 6.23
N ALA A 71 -5.98 -4.38 7.38
CA ALA A 71 -7.42 -4.38 7.65
C ALA A 71 -8.15 -3.38 6.76
N LEU A 72 -9.40 -3.69 6.42
CA LEU A 72 -10.24 -2.84 5.58
C LEU A 72 -10.87 -1.71 6.37
N ILE A 73 -11.21 -0.61 5.69
CA ILE A 73 -11.98 0.50 6.29
C ILE A 73 -13.35 0.03 6.79
N GLY A 74 -13.98 -0.95 6.14
CA GLY A 74 -15.22 -1.56 6.66
C GLY A 74 -15.07 -2.11 8.09
N ARG A 75 -13.91 -2.70 8.41
CA ARG A 75 -13.62 -3.22 9.76
C ARG A 75 -13.38 -2.12 10.80
N LEU A 76 -12.84 -0.98 10.38
CA LEU A 76 -12.76 0.20 11.23
C LEU A 76 -14.17 0.67 11.63
N ARG A 77 -15.11 0.71 10.68
CA ARG A 77 -16.50 1.09 10.91
C ARG A 77 -17.19 0.16 11.91
N GLU A 78 -17.01 -1.15 11.77
CA GLU A 78 -17.51 -2.15 12.72
C GLU A 78 -16.98 -1.92 14.16
N ASN A 79 -15.69 -1.61 14.29
CA ASN A 79 -15.10 -1.30 15.59
C ASN A 79 -15.68 -0.01 16.20
N ILE A 80 -15.90 1.03 15.38
CA ILE A 80 -16.57 2.26 15.84
C ILE A 80 -17.98 1.95 16.36
N TYR A 81 -18.76 1.11 15.67
CA TYR A 81 -20.09 0.72 16.15
C TYR A 81 -20.07 -0.05 17.46
N ARG A 82 -19.03 -0.88 17.68
CA ARG A 82 -18.86 -1.62 18.94
C ARG A 82 -18.55 -0.70 20.11
N GLU A 83 -17.61 0.23 19.92
CA GLU A 83 -17.19 1.18 20.95
C GLU A 83 -18.22 2.30 21.19
N ARG A 84 -18.99 2.64 20.15
CA ARG A 84 -20.02 3.68 20.19
C ARG A 84 -21.34 3.13 19.62
N PRO A 85 -22.10 2.34 20.41
CA PRO A 85 -23.35 1.73 19.97
C PRO A 85 -24.42 2.72 19.49
N ASN A 86 -24.33 3.99 19.90
CA ASN A 86 -25.23 5.08 19.46
C ASN A 86 -25.19 5.34 17.95
N PHE A 87 -24.13 4.89 17.27
CA PHE A 87 -23.99 4.94 15.82
C PHE A 87 -24.42 3.64 15.13
N SER A 88 -24.66 2.56 15.88
CA SER A 88 -25.08 1.27 15.31
C SER A 88 -26.34 1.45 14.45
N GLY A 89 -26.31 0.90 13.24
CA GLY A 89 -27.40 1.02 12.26
C GLY A 89 -27.46 2.34 11.49
N LYS A 90 -26.57 3.31 11.77
CA LYS A 90 -26.41 4.54 10.97
C LYS A 90 -25.25 4.39 10.00
N TYR A 91 -25.42 4.84 8.76
CA TYR A 91 -24.29 4.92 7.83
C TYR A 91 -23.32 6.03 8.27
N LEU A 92 -22.06 5.67 8.55
CA LEU A 92 -21.02 6.63 8.96
C LEU A 92 -20.12 6.99 7.78
N ARG A 93 -20.05 8.28 7.44
CA ARG A 93 -19.11 8.75 6.42
C ARG A 93 -17.76 8.99 7.08
N LEU A 94 -16.80 8.11 6.77
CA LEU A 94 -15.42 8.23 7.22
C LEU A 94 -14.67 9.15 6.26
N ILE A 95 -14.13 10.26 6.75
CA ILE A 95 -13.50 11.31 5.96
C ILE A 95 -12.05 11.47 6.40
N HIS A 96 -11.12 11.43 5.45
CA HIS A 96 -9.70 11.68 5.67
C HIS A 96 -9.19 12.66 4.61
N HIS A 97 -8.53 13.75 5.04
CA HIS A 97 -8.08 14.85 4.17
C HIS A 97 -9.17 15.34 3.18
N GLY A 98 -10.41 15.49 3.67
CA GLY A 98 -11.54 15.97 2.87
C GLY A 98 -12.09 14.96 1.86
N ARG A 99 -11.64 13.70 1.87
CA ARG A 99 -12.14 12.64 1.00
C ARG A 99 -12.83 11.55 1.80
N GLU A 100 -13.96 11.07 1.28
CA GLU A 100 -14.63 9.89 1.84
C GLU A 100 -13.79 8.64 1.61
N LEU A 101 -13.67 7.82 2.65
CA LEU A 101 -12.93 6.59 2.66
C LEU A 101 -13.84 5.42 2.25
N PRO A 102 -13.59 4.78 1.11
CA PRO A 102 -14.35 3.61 0.69
C PRO A 102 -14.04 2.41 1.59
N GLU A 103 -15.05 1.59 1.89
CA GLU A 103 -14.93 0.43 2.78
C GLU A 103 -13.93 -0.63 2.30
N THR A 104 -13.72 -0.71 0.98
CA THR A 104 -12.86 -1.69 0.32
C THR A 104 -11.37 -1.37 0.39
N LYS A 105 -11.00 -0.16 0.79
CA LYS A 105 -9.59 0.22 0.96
C LYS A 105 -9.02 -0.35 2.24
N ARG A 106 -7.70 -0.51 2.26
CA ARG A 106 -6.97 -0.91 3.46
C ARG A 106 -6.57 0.32 4.28
N ILE A 107 -6.47 0.13 5.59
CA ILE A 107 -6.07 1.17 6.54
C ILE A 107 -4.65 1.64 6.25
N GLY A 108 -3.73 0.74 5.88
CA GLY A 108 -2.36 1.07 5.53
C GLY A 108 -2.23 1.99 4.32
N GLU A 109 -3.24 2.08 3.46
CA GLU A 109 -3.26 3.01 2.33
C GLU A 109 -3.57 4.45 2.76
N LEU A 110 -4.02 4.67 4.01
CA LEU A 110 -4.34 5.99 4.54
C LEU A 110 -3.14 6.70 5.16
N VAL A 111 -2.07 5.98 5.48
CA VAL A 111 -1.14 6.38 6.54
C VAL A 111 0.22 6.75 5.95
N PRO A 112 0.71 7.99 6.13
CA PRO A 112 2.16 8.22 6.08
C PRO A 112 2.80 7.53 7.29
N ALA A 113 3.95 6.90 7.11
CA ALA A 113 4.58 5.94 8.04
C ALA A 113 4.90 6.42 9.48
N SER A 114 4.40 7.57 9.94
CA SER A 114 4.61 8.06 11.31
C SER A 114 3.43 8.87 11.83
N GLY A 115 2.86 8.43 12.97
CA GLY A 115 1.88 9.18 13.77
C GLY A 115 0.42 8.67 13.66
N PRO A 116 -0.44 9.06 14.61
CA PRO A 116 -1.86 8.74 14.54
C PRO A 116 -2.51 9.42 13.33
N THR A 117 -3.29 8.67 12.56
CA THR A 117 -4.02 9.20 11.40
C THR A 117 -5.40 9.68 11.84
N ASP A 118 -5.70 10.95 11.59
CA ASP A 118 -6.98 11.57 11.95
C ASP A 118 -8.08 11.18 10.95
N ILE A 119 -9.17 10.58 11.43
CA ILE A 119 -10.34 10.24 10.63
C ILE A 119 -11.55 10.96 11.20
N TRP A 120 -12.26 11.71 10.36
CA TRP A 120 -13.48 12.39 10.74
C TRP A 120 -14.72 11.55 10.44
N ILE A 121 -15.69 11.57 11.34
CA ILE A 121 -17.03 11.03 11.13
C ILE A 121 -18.00 12.17 10.91
N HIS A 122 -18.79 12.03 9.85
CA HIS A 122 -19.96 12.83 9.57
C HIS A 122 -21.22 11.96 9.51
#